data_AF-A0A3A9F0S1-F1
#
_entry.id   AF-A0A3A9F0S1-F1
#
_cell.length_a   1.000
_cell.length_b   1.000
_cell.length_c   1.000
_cell.angle_alpha   90.00
_cell.angle_beta   90.00
_cell.angle_gamma   90.00
#
_symmetry.space_group_name_H-M   'P 1'
#
loop_
_entity.id
_entity.type
_entity.pdbx_description
1 polymer ?
#
loop_
_entity_poly.entity_id
_entity_poly.type
_entity_poly.pdbx_seq_one_letter_code
_entity_poly.pdbx_strand_id
1 'polypeptide(L)'
;MGKKRVLAMFMAIALAAGMTACGGSADSGSAPALADTQAPEQETGEETAQAEPSGGGESYVIKVGYGTNPGHPIDLGSILFEEEVEAKAKEIGYDVDVQLFPSAQLGSEKEMIEQLQMGTLDMCPTTTGPLGLFNSQYLVFDLPYLFLNYDQADAVLDGEIGTEMLSALEDQNIVGLAWWENGFRELTNNKKPITKPEDLSGLKLRTM
;
A
#
# COMPACT_ATOMS: atom_id res chain seq x y z
N MET A 1 -32.72 5.81 44.37
CA MET A 1 -32.44 6.16 42.95
C MET A 1 -31.86 4.95 42.23
N GLY A 2 -32.14 4.78 40.92
CA GLY A 2 -31.60 3.65 40.14
C GLY A 2 -30.12 3.82 39.79
N LYS A 3 -29.36 2.71 39.77
CA LYS A 3 -27.89 2.68 39.61
C LYS A 3 -27.37 3.50 38.42
N LYS A 4 -28.10 3.50 37.29
CA LYS A 4 -27.75 4.28 36.08
C LYS A 4 -27.63 5.80 36.32
N ARG A 5 -28.37 6.37 37.28
CA ARG A 5 -28.27 7.81 37.62
C ARG A 5 -27.07 8.15 38.52
N VAL A 6 -26.50 7.19 39.24
CA VAL A 6 -25.29 7.40 40.06
C VAL A 6 -24.05 7.39 39.17
N LEU A 7 -23.99 6.47 38.20
CA LEU A 7 -22.86 6.36 37.26
C LEU A 7 -22.69 7.62 36.39
N ALA A 8 -23.80 8.16 35.87
CA ALA A 8 -23.79 9.41 35.10
C ALA A 8 -23.27 10.62 35.91
N MET A 9 -23.49 10.63 37.24
CA MET A 9 -23.04 11.71 38.11
C MET A 9 -21.55 11.66 38.41
N PHE A 10 -20.95 10.45 38.46
CA PHE A 10 -19.50 10.28 38.58
C PHE A 10 -18.76 10.69 37.30
N MET A 11 -19.29 10.32 36.13
CA MET A 11 -18.63 10.60 34.84
C MET A 11 -18.57 12.09 34.51
N ALA A 12 -19.54 12.88 34.99
CA ALA A 12 -19.54 14.34 34.85
C ALA A 12 -18.50 15.06 35.73
N ILE A 13 -18.11 14.48 36.87
CA ILE A 13 -17.13 15.08 37.79
C ILE A 13 -15.70 14.88 37.28
N ALA A 14 -15.42 13.76 36.59
CA ALA A 14 -14.10 13.44 36.04
C ALA A 14 -13.63 14.44 34.96
N LEU A 15 -14.55 15.09 34.22
CA LEU A 15 -14.20 16.07 33.19
C LEU A 15 -13.85 17.47 33.74
N ALA A 16 -14.09 17.74 35.02
CA ALA A 16 -13.99 19.10 35.58
C ALA A 16 -12.66 19.41 36.30
N ALA A 17 -11.71 18.47 36.34
CA ALA A 17 -10.48 18.56 37.14
C ALA A 17 -9.17 18.59 36.33
N GLY A 18 -9.25 18.91 35.03
CA GLY A 18 -8.15 18.76 34.07
C GLY A 18 -7.51 20.05 33.53
N MET A 19 -7.79 21.23 34.10
CA MET A 19 -7.25 22.51 33.60
C MET A 19 -6.77 23.46 34.71
N THR A 20 -5.71 24.20 34.39
CA THR A 20 -5.15 25.36 35.12
C THR A 20 -4.26 25.08 36.34
N ALA A 21 -2.93 25.00 36.12
CA ALA A 21 -1.90 25.33 37.11
C ALA A 21 -0.56 25.73 36.43
N CYS A 22 -0.06 26.94 36.67
CA CYS A 22 1.25 27.42 36.18
C CYS A 22 1.97 28.31 37.22
N GLY A 23 3.30 28.18 37.32
CA GLY A 23 4.19 28.86 38.28
C GLY A 23 4.24 28.20 39.68
N GLY A 24 5.33 28.23 40.46
CA GLY A 24 6.69 28.78 40.27
C GLY A 24 7.33 29.19 41.63
N SER A 25 8.65 29.27 41.88
CA SER A 25 9.87 28.92 41.10
C SER A 25 11.10 28.90 42.04
N ALA A 26 12.23 28.30 41.60
CA ALA A 26 13.55 28.23 42.29
C ALA A 26 13.61 27.36 43.58
N ASP A 27 14.74 26.82 44.06
CA ASP A 27 16.16 26.80 43.62
C ASP A 27 16.84 25.52 44.20
N SER A 28 18.07 25.05 43.92
CA SER A 28 19.21 25.49 43.10
C SER A 28 20.12 24.28 42.71
N GLY A 29 21.19 24.48 41.92
CA GLY A 29 22.26 23.48 41.73
C GLY A 29 23.06 23.59 40.41
N SER A 30 24.37 23.87 40.48
CA SER A 30 25.12 24.42 39.33
C SER A 30 25.94 23.42 38.47
N ALA A 31 25.69 23.47 37.15
CA ALA A 31 26.69 23.60 36.06
C ALA A 31 27.65 22.43 35.73
N PRO A 32 28.27 22.41 34.51
CA PRO A 32 28.18 23.35 33.38
C PRO A 32 27.54 22.77 32.10
N ALA A 33 27.37 23.61 31.08
CA ALA A 33 26.71 23.28 29.81
C ALA A 33 27.68 23.19 28.61
N LEU A 34 27.24 22.54 27.52
CA LEU A 34 27.81 22.67 26.17
C LEU A 34 26.73 22.53 25.08
N ALA A 35 26.85 23.38 24.07
CA ALA A 35 26.27 23.32 22.71
C ALA A 35 24.73 23.24 22.54
N ASP A 36 24.18 24.29 21.93
CA ASP A 36 22.91 24.23 21.21
C ASP A 36 23.00 23.32 19.98
N THR A 37 22.00 22.46 19.80
CA THR A 37 21.53 22.03 18.48
C THR A 37 20.01 21.99 18.52
N GLN A 38 19.35 22.82 17.72
CA GLN A 38 17.90 22.77 17.57
C GLN A 38 17.47 21.42 16.96
N ALA A 39 16.36 20.86 17.44
CA ALA A 39 15.67 19.83 16.67
C ALA A 39 15.16 20.47 15.36
N PRO A 40 15.30 19.82 14.20
CA PRO A 40 14.70 20.33 12.97
C PRO A 40 13.18 20.36 13.13
N GLU A 41 12.59 21.49 12.78
CA GLU A 41 11.13 21.68 12.79
C GLU A 41 10.49 20.82 11.68
N GLN A 42 9.21 20.51 11.81
CA GLN A 42 8.50 19.78 10.76
C GLN A 42 8.31 20.69 9.55
N GLU A 43 9.02 20.43 8.46
CA GLU A 43 8.66 21.01 7.17
C GLU A 43 7.28 20.46 6.76
N THR A 44 6.28 21.35 6.76
CA THR A 44 4.97 21.09 6.14
C THR A 44 5.20 20.69 4.70
N GLY A 45 4.59 19.58 4.29
CA GLY A 45 4.96 18.89 3.05
C GLY A 45 4.82 19.74 1.79
N GLU A 46 5.67 19.43 0.82
CA GLU A 46 5.45 19.85 -0.57
C GLU A 46 4.16 19.20 -1.06
N GLU A 47 3.08 19.98 -1.10
CA GLU A 47 1.93 19.73 -1.94
C GLU A 47 2.45 19.71 -3.39
N THR A 48 2.62 18.51 -3.96
CA THR A 48 3.07 18.32 -5.34
C THR A 48 2.07 19.02 -6.24
N ALA A 49 2.48 20.17 -6.78
CA ALA A 49 1.61 21.05 -7.54
C ALA A 49 1.04 20.28 -8.75
N GLN A 50 -0.26 20.01 -8.71
CA GLN A 50 -0.96 19.36 -9.83
C GLN A 50 -0.72 20.18 -11.10
N ALA A 51 -0.33 19.51 -12.18
CA ALA A 51 -0.23 20.14 -13.48
C ALA A 51 -1.66 20.44 -13.97
N GLU A 52 -2.10 21.69 -13.81
CA GLU A 52 -3.40 22.15 -14.35
C GLU A 52 -3.46 21.86 -15.86
N PRO A 53 -4.47 21.09 -16.32
CA PRO A 53 -4.52 20.56 -17.69
C PRO A 53 -4.60 21.70 -18.71
N SER A 54 -3.76 21.62 -19.74
CA SER A 54 -3.49 22.74 -20.65
C SER A 54 -4.21 22.60 -22.01
N GLY A 55 -5.34 21.89 -22.02
CA GLY A 55 -6.20 21.70 -23.18
C GLY A 55 -7.69 21.84 -22.86
N GLY A 56 -8.48 22.29 -23.83
CA GLY A 56 -9.95 22.37 -23.72
C GLY A 56 -10.67 21.03 -23.93
N GLY A 57 -10.04 19.92 -23.54
CA GLY A 57 -10.62 18.58 -23.55
C GLY A 57 -11.16 18.20 -22.16
N GLU A 58 -11.66 16.98 -22.01
CA GLU A 58 -11.90 16.41 -20.68
C GLU A 58 -10.55 15.90 -20.13
N SER A 59 -10.26 16.26 -18.87
CA SER A 59 -9.00 15.92 -18.19
C SER A 59 -9.25 14.87 -17.11
N TYR A 60 -8.34 13.92 -17.00
CA TYR A 60 -8.36 12.86 -15.98
C TYR A 60 -7.02 12.74 -15.27
N VAL A 61 -7.06 12.32 -14.01
CA VAL A 61 -5.90 11.92 -13.22
C VAL A 61 -6.09 10.45 -12.88
N ILE A 62 -5.05 9.62 -13.06
CA ILE A 62 -5.07 8.19 -12.73
C ILE A 62 -3.96 7.93 -11.71
N LYS A 63 -4.31 7.56 -10.47
CA LYS A 63 -3.34 7.26 -9.41
C LYS A 63 -3.00 5.79 -9.40
N VAL A 64 -1.71 5.48 -9.49
CA VAL A 64 -1.18 4.11 -9.55
C VAL A 64 -0.29 3.86 -8.32
N GLY A 65 -0.79 3.10 -7.34
CA GLY A 65 -0.03 2.75 -6.13
C GLY A 65 0.61 1.37 -6.23
N TYR A 66 1.88 1.22 -5.82
CA TYR A 66 2.50 -0.11 -5.77
C TYR A 66 3.59 -0.24 -4.68
N GLY A 67 3.72 -1.46 -4.17
CA GLY A 67 4.57 -1.76 -3.01
C GLY A 67 6.08 -1.83 -3.26
N THR A 68 6.52 -1.73 -4.52
CA THR A 68 7.92 -1.98 -4.92
C THR A 68 8.70 -0.70 -5.17
N ASN A 69 10.01 -0.75 -4.93
CA ASN A 69 10.91 0.39 -5.08
C ASN A 69 11.14 0.77 -6.57
N PRO A 70 11.58 2.01 -6.85
CA PRO A 70 12.02 2.42 -8.18
C PRO A 70 13.05 1.47 -8.82
N GLY A 71 12.90 1.21 -10.12
CA GLY A 71 13.72 0.28 -10.90
C GLY A 71 13.37 -1.20 -10.74
N HIS A 72 12.31 -1.55 -9.98
CA HIS A 72 11.74 -2.89 -9.98
C HIS A 72 10.94 -3.15 -11.28
N PRO A 73 10.78 -4.39 -11.78
CA PRO A 73 10.01 -4.64 -13.02
C PRO A 73 8.59 -4.06 -13.01
N ILE A 74 7.88 -4.12 -11.87
CA ILE A 74 6.57 -3.50 -11.67
C ILE A 74 6.63 -1.96 -11.82
N ASP A 75 7.70 -1.33 -11.33
CA ASP A 75 7.90 0.13 -11.43
C ASP A 75 8.19 0.55 -12.88
N LEU A 76 9.08 -0.17 -13.56
CA LEU A 76 9.40 0.05 -14.97
C LEU A 76 8.17 -0.18 -15.88
N GLY A 77 7.33 -1.17 -15.54
CA GLY A 77 6.05 -1.41 -16.22
C GLY A 77 5.02 -0.31 -15.97
N SER A 78 4.98 0.28 -14.77
CA SER A 78 4.12 1.42 -14.45
C SER A 78 4.53 2.70 -15.18
N ILE A 79 5.84 2.96 -15.34
CA ILE A 79 6.36 4.09 -16.13
C ILE A 79 6.02 3.92 -17.62
N LEU A 80 6.15 2.71 -18.18
CA LEU A 80 5.73 2.45 -19.56
C LEU A 80 4.21 2.56 -19.74
N PHE A 81 3.43 2.22 -18.71
CA PHE A 81 1.98 2.41 -18.70
C PHE A 81 1.59 3.90 -18.70
N GLU A 82 2.25 4.73 -17.89
CA GLU A 82 2.17 6.20 -17.92
C GLU A 82 2.45 6.73 -19.35
N GLU A 83 3.63 6.43 -19.90
CA GLU A 83 4.05 6.90 -21.23
C GLU A 83 3.06 6.53 -22.36
N GLU A 84 2.59 5.27 -22.40
CA GLU A 84 1.64 4.82 -23.44
C GLU A 84 0.22 5.35 -23.22
N VAL A 85 -0.29 5.41 -21.98
CA VAL A 85 -1.66 5.89 -21.72
C VAL A 85 -1.80 7.37 -22.02
N GLU A 86 -0.87 8.21 -21.58
CA GLU A 86 -0.92 9.65 -21.88
C GLU A 86 -0.79 9.92 -23.38
N ALA A 87 0.14 9.22 -24.06
CA ALA A 87 0.30 9.33 -25.51
C ALA A 87 -0.98 8.91 -26.27
N LYS A 88 -1.61 7.80 -25.87
CA LYS A 88 -2.83 7.27 -26.51
C LYS A 88 -4.06 8.13 -26.21
N ALA A 89 -4.23 8.63 -24.99
CA ALA A 89 -5.30 9.56 -24.63
C ALA A 89 -5.23 10.85 -25.47
N LYS A 90 -4.02 11.37 -25.65
CA LYS A 90 -3.73 12.57 -26.45
C LYS A 90 -4.01 12.38 -27.95
N GLU A 91 -3.78 11.18 -28.49
CA GLU A 91 -4.14 10.83 -29.88
C GLU A 91 -5.66 10.90 -30.15
N ILE A 92 -6.49 10.65 -29.12
CA ILE A 92 -7.96 10.71 -29.22
C ILE A 92 -8.59 11.97 -28.60
N GLY A 93 -7.78 12.92 -28.10
CA GLY A 93 -8.22 14.26 -27.69
C GLY A 93 -8.53 14.46 -26.21
N TYR A 94 -8.11 13.53 -25.34
CA TYR A 94 -8.18 13.67 -23.88
C TYR A 94 -6.83 14.16 -23.30
N ASP A 95 -6.88 14.79 -22.12
CA ASP A 95 -5.70 15.11 -21.31
C ASP A 95 -5.70 14.13 -20.11
N VAL A 96 -4.58 13.41 -19.89
CA VAL A 96 -4.46 12.41 -18.81
C VAL A 96 -3.13 12.61 -18.11
N ASP A 97 -3.16 12.56 -16.78
CA ASP A 97 -2.02 12.65 -15.85
C ASP A 97 -1.96 11.33 -15.05
N VAL A 98 -0.95 10.49 -15.31
CA VAL A 98 -0.80 9.19 -14.65
C VAL A 98 0.20 9.31 -13.49
N GLN A 99 -0.32 9.43 -12.27
CA GLN A 99 0.48 9.68 -11.08
C GLN A 99 0.94 8.38 -10.41
N LEU A 100 2.25 8.08 -10.48
CA LEU A 100 2.85 6.88 -9.89
C LEU A 100 3.29 7.09 -8.43
N PHE A 101 2.90 6.17 -7.55
CA PHE A 101 3.22 6.17 -6.12
C PHE A 101 3.95 4.88 -5.71
N PRO A 102 5.28 4.79 -5.96
CA PRO A 102 6.08 3.60 -5.68
C PRO A 102 6.33 3.39 -4.18
N SER A 103 7.03 2.31 -3.84
CA SER A 103 7.57 2.03 -2.49
C SER A 103 6.53 2.01 -1.37
N ALA A 104 5.27 1.63 -1.66
CA ALA A 104 4.16 1.61 -0.69
C ALA A 104 3.82 3.01 -0.09
N GLN A 105 4.04 4.09 -0.84
CA GLN A 105 3.67 5.45 -0.42
C GLN A 105 2.19 5.62 -0.03
N LEU A 106 1.29 4.86 -0.67
CA LEU A 106 -0.16 4.85 -0.39
C LEU A 106 -0.59 3.72 0.58
N GLY A 107 0.36 3.12 1.29
CA GLY A 107 0.12 2.02 2.24
C GLY A 107 0.49 0.64 1.69
N SER A 108 0.19 -0.40 2.47
CA SER A 108 0.43 -1.80 2.08
C SER A 108 -0.51 -2.24 0.95
N GLU A 109 -0.16 -3.34 0.25
CA GLU A 109 -1.00 -3.92 -0.82
C GLU A 109 -2.46 -4.13 -0.38
N LYS A 110 -2.69 -4.59 0.86
CA LYS A 110 -4.04 -4.72 1.43
C LYS A 110 -4.76 -3.38 1.52
N GLU A 111 -4.09 -2.34 2.02
CA GLU A 111 -4.68 -1.01 2.18
C GLU A 111 -4.90 -0.31 0.83
N MET A 112 -4.07 -0.60 -0.18
CA MET A 112 -4.28 -0.12 -1.55
C MET A 112 -5.42 -0.86 -2.25
N ILE A 113 -5.60 -2.17 -2.04
CA ILE A 113 -6.79 -2.91 -2.51
C ILE A 113 -8.06 -2.33 -1.85
N GLU A 114 -8.06 -2.05 -0.55
CA GLU A 114 -9.18 -1.38 0.12
C GLU A 114 -9.48 0.02 -0.48
N GLN A 115 -8.45 0.76 -0.90
CA GLN A 115 -8.62 2.04 -1.60
C GLN A 115 -9.18 1.90 -3.02
N LEU A 116 -8.87 0.81 -3.75
CA LEU A 116 -9.55 0.48 -5.02
C LEU A 116 -11.04 0.26 -4.79
N GLN A 117 -11.41 -0.58 -3.81
CA GLN A 117 -12.82 -0.88 -3.52
C GLN A 117 -13.63 0.39 -3.17
N MET A 118 -13.00 1.36 -2.51
CA MET A 118 -13.58 2.65 -2.14
C MET A 118 -13.56 3.70 -3.27
N GLY A 119 -12.85 3.46 -4.37
CA GLY A 119 -12.65 4.46 -5.43
C GLY A 119 -11.81 5.67 -4.99
N THR A 120 -10.89 5.48 -4.05
CA THR A 120 -9.94 6.52 -3.59
C THR A 120 -8.53 6.35 -4.17
N LEU A 121 -8.27 5.18 -4.76
CA LEU A 121 -7.12 4.87 -5.61
C LEU A 121 -7.67 4.28 -6.92
N ASP A 122 -7.10 4.64 -8.06
CA ASP A 122 -7.60 4.22 -9.37
C ASP A 122 -7.01 2.89 -9.82
N MET A 123 -5.71 2.66 -9.56
CA MET A 123 -4.98 1.45 -9.97
C MET A 123 -3.95 0.99 -8.93
N CYS A 124 -3.78 -0.33 -8.82
CA CYS A 124 -2.76 -0.94 -7.95
C CYS A 124 -2.23 -2.27 -8.52
N PRO A 125 -1.03 -2.29 -9.13
CA PRO A 125 -0.29 -3.53 -9.36
C PRO A 125 0.00 -4.23 -8.02
N THR A 126 -0.55 -5.42 -7.82
CA THR A 126 -0.53 -6.15 -6.54
C THR A 126 -0.39 -7.66 -6.74
N THR A 127 -0.02 -8.38 -5.69
CA THR A 127 0.21 -9.83 -5.70
C THR A 127 -1.01 -10.66 -5.29
N THR A 128 -0.96 -11.96 -5.58
CA THR A 128 -2.02 -12.96 -5.34
C THR A 128 -2.39 -13.14 -3.87
N GLY A 129 -1.41 -13.15 -2.97
CA GLY A 129 -1.63 -13.33 -1.53
C GLY A 129 -2.54 -12.27 -0.90
N PRO A 130 -2.23 -10.96 -1.06
CA PRO A 130 -3.11 -9.87 -0.64
C PRO A 130 -4.52 -9.94 -1.27
N LEU A 131 -4.64 -10.22 -2.57
CA LEU A 131 -5.95 -10.42 -3.23
C LEU A 131 -6.73 -11.60 -2.63
N GLY A 132 -6.03 -12.66 -2.21
CA GLY A 132 -6.58 -13.82 -1.50
C GLY A 132 -7.29 -13.50 -0.18
N LEU A 133 -7.09 -12.31 0.40
CA LEU A 133 -7.82 -11.82 1.56
C LEU A 133 -9.24 -11.31 1.22
N PHE A 134 -9.46 -10.93 -0.04
CA PHE A 134 -10.71 -10.36 -0.55
C PHE A 134 -11.47 -11.37 -1.43
N ASN A 135 -10.74 -12.10 -2.28
CA ASN A 135 -11.26 -13.20 -3.09
C ASN A 135 -10.41 -14.46 -2.87
N SER A 136 -10.91 -15.39 -2.06
CA SER A 136 -10.15 -16.57 -1.64
C SER A 136 -9.77 -17.53 -2.77
N GLN A 137 -10.32 -17.37 -3.98
CA GLN A 137 -9.90 -18.13 -5.16
C GLN A 137 -8.47 -17.80 -5.57
N TYR A 138 -7.99 -16.57 -5.35
CA TYR A 138 -6.62 -16.15 -5.70
C TYR A 138 -5.54 -16.95 -4.94
N LEU A 139 -5.88 -17.54 -3.79
CA LEU A 139 -5.00 -18.43 -3.02
C LEU A 139 -4.66 -19.74 -3.77
N VAL A 140 -5.32 -20.06 -4.88
CA VAL A 140 -4.94 -21.20 -5.74
C VAL A 140 -3.53 -21.00 -6.31
N PHE A 141 -3.16 -19.78 -6.68
CA PHE A 141 -1.87 -19.47 -7.28
C PHE A 141 -0.71 -19.48 -6.28
N ASP A 142 -1.01 -19.35 -4.98
CA ASP A 142 -0.05 -19.44 -3.88
C ASP A 142 0.30 -20.91 -3.50
N LEU A 143 -0.29 -21.91 -4.16
CA LEU A 143 -0.03 -23.33 -3.90
C LEU A 143 1.42 -23.73 -4.29
N PRO A 144 2.23 -24.27 -3.36
CA PRO A 144 3.61 -24.65 -3.66
C PRO A 144 3.71 -25.67 -4.80
N TYR A 145 4.56 -25.37 -5.78
CA TYR A 145 4.83 -26.19 -6.97
C TYR A 145 3.63 -26.39 -7.93
N LEU A 146 2.63 -25.49 -7.92
CA LEU A 146 1.55 -25.49 -8.93
C LEU A 146 2.10 -25.27 -10.35
N PHE A 147 2.95 -24.25 -10.50
CA PHE A 147 3.68 -23.95 -11.73
C PHE A 147 5.10 -24.49 -11.65
N LEU A 148 5.59 -25.07 -12.75
CA LEU A 148 6.92 -25.69 -12.84
C LEU A 148 7.95 -24.83 -13.58
N ASN A 149 7.49 -23.79 -14.28
CA ASN A 149 8.27 -22.81 -15.04
C ASN A 149 7.36 -21.61 -15.43
N TYR A 150 7.98 -20.57 -15.99
CA TYR A 150 7.32 -19.36 -16.46
C TYR A 150 6.32 -19.64 -17.59
N ASP A 151 6.73 -20.33 -18.66
CA ASP A 151 5.88 -20.70 -19.80
C ASP A 151 4.54 -21.34 -19.40
N GLN A 152 4.51 -22.13 -18.32
CA GLN A 152 3.31 -22.76 -17.76
C GLN A 152 2.44 -21.78 -16.96
N ALA A 153 3.04 -20.81 -16.25
CA ALA A 153 2.30 -19.77 -15.55
C ALA A 153 1.64 -18.83 -16.57
N ASP A 154 2.42 -18.33 -17.53
CA ASP A 154 1.98 -17.45 -18.61
C ASP A 154 0.79 -18.08 -19.38
N ALA A 155 0.95 -19.32 -19.85
CA ALA A 155 -0.10 -20.02 -20.60
C ALA A 155 -1.39 -20.33 -19.80
N VAL A 156 -1.38 -20.16 -18.47
CA VAL A 156 -2.58 -20.29 -17.62
C VAL A 156 -3.18 -18.93 -17.29
N LEU A 157 -2.34 -17.91 -17.06
CA LEU A 157 -2.75 -16.55 -16.69
C LEU A 157 -3.19 -15.71 -17.90
N ASP A 158 -2.57 -15.88 -19.06
CA ASP A 158 -3.06 -15.35 -20.35
C ASP A 158 -4.23 -16.19 -20.92
N GLY A 159 -4.58 -17.29 -20.25
CA GLY A 159 -5.60 -18.24 -20.67
C GLY A 159 -7.00 -17.97 -20.12
N GLU A 160 -7.92 -18.91 -20.39
CA GLU A 160 -9.30 -18.89 -19.91
C GLU A 160 -9.39 -18.80 -18.37
N ILE A 161 -8.50 -19.51 -17.66
CA ILE A 161 -8.43 -19.52 -16.18
C ILE A 161 -8.04 -18.13 -15.65
N GLY A 162 -6.96 -17.52 -16.18
CA GLY A 162 -6.56 -16.18 -15.76
C GLY A 162 -7.59 -15.11 -16.12
N THR A 163 -8.31 -15.27 -17.24
CA THR A 163 -9.42 -14.39 -17.63
C THR A 163 -10.60 -14.50 -16.66
N GLU A 164 -11.03 -15.73 -16.33
CA GLU A 164 -12.08 -16.00 -15.33
C GLU A 164 -11.73 -15.38 -13.97
N MET A 165 -10.47 -15.53 -13.55
CA MET A 165 -9.99 -14.98 -12.28
C MET A 165 -9.94 -13.44 -12.25
N LEU A 166 -9.60 -12.77 -13.36
CA LEU A 166 -9.66 -11.29 -13.44
C LEU A 166 -11.10 -10.77 -13.31
N SER A 167 -12.07 -11.41 -13.97
CA SER A 167 -13.49 -11.07 -13.82
C SER A 167 -14.06 -11.43 -12.44
N ALA A 168 -13.47 -12.40 -11.72
CA ALA A 168 -13.92 -12.74 -10.37
C ALA A 168 -13.74 -11.59 -9.35
N LEU A 169 -12.96 -10.55 -9.68
CA LEU A 169 -12.80 -9.34 -8.86
C LEU A 169 -13.97 -8.34 -8.98
N GLU A 170 -14.89 -8.52 -9.94
CA GLU A 170 -16.05 -7.62 -10.13
C GLU A 170 -16.96 -7.59 -8.88
N ASP A 171 -17.13 -8.73 -8.21
CA ASP A 171 -17.85 -8.86 -6.91
C ASP A 171 -17.18 -8.06 -5.76
N GLN A 172 -15.95 -7.57 -5.95
CA GLN A 172 -15.21 -6.73 -5.01
C GLN A 172 -15.20 -5.25 -5.42
N ASN A 173 -15.90 -4.85 -6.49
CA ASN A 173 -15.82 -3.52 -7.11
C ASN A 173 -14.40 -3.20 -7.64
N ILE A 174 -13.72 -4.20 -8.20
CA ILE A 174 -12.36 -4.08 -8.77
C ILE A 174 -12.40 -4.65 -10.20
N VAL A 175 -11.78 -3.96 -11.15
CA VAL A 175 -11.63 -4.45 -12.54
C VAL A 175 -10.24 -5.07 -12.69
N GLY A 176 -10.17 -6.38 -12.93
CA GLY A 176 -8.93 -7.05 -13.30
C GLY A 176 -8.55 -6.73 -14.75
N LEU A 177 -7.49 -5.92 -14.96
CA LEU A 177 -7.08 -5.46 -16.29
C LEU A 177 -6.17 -6.46 -17.03
N ALA A 178 -5.17 -7.02 -16.34
CA ALA A 178 -4.16 -7.91 -16.90
C ALA A 178 -3.41 -8.66 -15.78
N TRP A 179 -2.68 -9.71 -16.13
CA TRP A 179 -1.71 -10.36 -15.24
C TRP A 179 -0.30 -9.80 -15.46
N TRP A 180 0.39 -9.47 -14.36
CA TRP A 180 1.80 -9.04 -14.34
C TRP A 180 2.62 -10.01 -13.48
N GLU A 181 3.90 -10.18 -13.80
CA GLU A 181 4.80 -11.08 -13.08
C GLU A 181 5.57 -10.39 -11.93
N ASN A 182 5.73 -11.10 -10.81
CA ASN A 182 6.71 -10.84 -9.76
C ASN A 182 7.84 -11.92 -9.70
N GLY A 183 7.56 -13.13 -10.20
CA GLY A 183 8.50 -14.24 -10.34
C GLY A 183 8.39 -15.31 -9.25
N PHE A 184 9.14 -16.42 -9.42
CA PHE A 184 9.14 -17.53 -8.46
C PHE A 184 9.79 -17.13 -7.12
N ARG A 185 9.18 -17.56 -6.01
CA ARG A 185 9.53 -17.08 -4.66
C ARG A 185 10.65 -17.91 -4.03
N GLU A 186 11.84 -17.32 -3.95
CA GLU A 186 13.01 -17.94 -3.31
C GLU A 186 13.06 -17.73 -1.78
N LEU A 187 13.54 -18.74 -1.04
CA LEU A 187 13.55 -18.71 0.42
C LEU A 187 14.89 -18.23 0.98
N THR A 188 14.87 -17.12 1.72
CA THR A 188 16.04 -16.53 2.37
C THR A 188 15.93 -16.52 3.90
N ASN A 189 17.05 -16.63 4.62
CA ASN A 189 17.13 -16.47 6.08
C ASN A 189 18.55 -16.10 6.52
N ASN A 190 18.71 -15.60 7.76
CA ASN A 190 20.00 -15.17 8.32
C ASN A 190 20.60 -16.14 9.36
N LYS A 191 20.24 -17.43 9.33
CA LYS A 191 20.62 -18.43 10.35
C LYS A 191 21.42 -19.61 9.79
N LYS A 192 21.00 -20.20 8.68
CA LYS A 192 21.60 -21.41 8.09
C LYS A 192 21.22 -21.58 6.62
N PRO A 193 22.05 -22.23 5.79
CA PRO A 193 21.60 -22.77 4.49
C PRO A 193 20.39 -23.68 4.67
N ILE A 194 19.51 -23.71 3.67
CA ILE A 194 18.35 -24.60 3.60
C ILE A 194 18.56 -25.50 2.39
N THR A 195 18.58 -26.81 2.62
CA THR A 195 18.88 -27.83 1.60
C THR A 195 17.79 -28.90 1.48
N LYS A 196 16.88 -28.93 2.47
CA LYS A 196 15.81 -29.91 2.64
C LYS A 196 14.76 -29.38 3.64
N PRO A 197 13.52 -29.92 3.67
CA PRO A 197 12.45 -29.37 4.50
C PRO A 197 12.74 -29.33 6.01
N GLU A 198 13.51 -30.28 6.57
CA GLU A 198 13.81 -30.28 8.01
C GLU A 198 14.67 -29.09 8.43
N ASP A 199 15.42 -28.49 7.50
CA ASP A 199 16.23 -27.30 7.76
C ASP A 199 15.35 -26.07 8.07
N LEU A 200 14.05 -26.08 7.71
CA LEU A 200 13.11 -25.03 8.08
C LEU A 200 12.71 -25.07 9.55
N SER A 201 12.91 -26.20 10.24
CA SER A 201 12.50 -26.37 11.64
C SER A 201 13.16 -25.34 12.57
N GLY A 202 12.32 -24.71 13.40
CA GLY A 202 12.71 -23.66 14.35
C GLY A 202 12.92 -22.26 13.75
N LEU A 203 12.79 -22.08 12.43
CA LEU A 203 12.87 -20.75 11.81
C LEU A 203 11.58 -19.96 12.00
N LYS A 204 11.72 -18.64 12.13
CA LYS A 204 10.63 -17.68 11.96
C LYS A 204 10.83 -17.00 10.62
N LEU A 205 9.91 -17.24 9.70
CA LEU A 205 9.90 -16.62 8.37
C LEU A 205 8.79 -15.56 8.33
N ARG A 206 9.01 -14.46 7.59
CA ARG A 206 7.94 -13.54 7.21
C ARG A 206 7.17 -14.17 6.06
N THR A 207 5.84 -14.21 6.16
CA THR A 207 4.95 -14.52 5.03
C THR A 207 4.45 -13.24 4.37
N MET A 208 3.67 -13.40 3.30
CA MET A 208 2.64 -12.43 2.94
C MET A 208 1.57 -12.42 4.04
#